data_AF-A0A1H9WIW2-F1
#
_entry.id   AF-A0A1H9WIW2-F1
#
_cell.length_a   1.000
_cell.length_b   1.000
_cell.length_c   1.000
_cell.angle_alpha   90.00
_cell.angle_beta   90.00
_cell.angle_gamma   90.00
#
_symmetry.space_group_name_H-M   'P 1'
#
loop_
_entity.id
_entity.type
_entity.pdbx_description
1 polymer ?
#
loop_
_entity_poly.entity_id
_entity_poly.type
_entity_poly.pdbx_seq_one_letter_code
_entity_poly.pdbx_strand_id
1 'polypeptide(L)' 'MAISPYDQETRERAVRMYFDILSDGAPSKAAAIRDVEAKTGIKASTLRNWTRKAEHDNEEAIEVSEADKDAELKKLRKE' A
#
# COMPACT_ATOMS: atom_id res chain seq x y z
N MET A 1 12.87 19.22 9.12
CA MET A 1 12.37 17.88 8.73
C MET A 1 12.38 16.98 9.94
N ALA A 2 11.22 16.49 10.39
CA ALA A 2 11.17 15.48 11.45
C ALA A 2 11.56 14.13 10.84
N ILE A 3 12.81 13.72 11.04
CA ILE A 3 13.29 12.40 10.66
C ILE A 3 12.66 11.45 11.67
N SER A 4 11.55 10.82 11.29
CA SER A 4 11.00 9.71 12.06
C SER A 4 12.11 8.66 12.23
N PRO A 5 12.26 8.01 13.40
CA PRO A 5 13.33 7.03 13.65
C PRO A 5 13.33 5.83 12.69
N TYR A 6 12.29 5.70 11.85
CA TYR A 6 12.23 4.76 10.75
C TYR A 6 12.38 5.53 9.44
N ASP A 7 13.43 5.18 8.69
CA ASP A 7 13.68 5.73 7.37
C ASP A 7 12.47 5.44 6.45
N GLN A 8 12.13 6.39 5.58
CA GLN A 8 10.99 6.26 4.68
C GLN A 8 11.15 5.01 3.80
N GLU A 9 12.38 4.71 3.40
CA GLU A 9 12.73 3.52 2.63
C GLU A 9 12.36 2.22 3.39
N THR A 10 12.55 2.18 4.71
CA THR A 10 12.20 1.02 5.52
C THR A 10 10.69 0.79 5.55
N ARG A 11 9.93 1.88 5.70
CA ARG A 11 8.47 1.82 5.67
C ARG A 11 7.96 1.33 4.30
N GLU A 12 8.45 1.91 3.21
CA GLU A 12 8.03 1.54 1.86
C GLU A 12 8.41 0.10 1.53
N ARG A 13 9.61 -0.35 1.92
CA ARG A 13 10.04 -1.74 1.75
C ARG A 13 9.14 -2.71 2.51
N ALA A 14 8.79 -2.40 3.76
CA ALA A 14 7.92 -3.26 4.57
C ALA A 14 6.49 -3.34 4.00
N VAL A 15 5.94 -2.21 3.56
CA VAL A 15 4.62 -2.16 2.89
C VAL A 15 4.65 -2.95 1.58
N ARG A 16 5.73 -2.84 0.79
CA ARG A 16 5.89 -3.60 -0.45
C ARG A 16 5.95 -5.11 -0.20
N MET A 17 6.70 -5.56 0.81
CA MET A 17 6.69 -6.98 1.21
C MET A 17 5.29 -7.45 1.61
N TYR A 18 4.51 -6.63 2.32
CA TYR A 18 3.15 -6.99 2.70
C TYR A 18 2.27 -7.25 1.48
N PHE A 19 2.30 -6.38 0.47
CA PHE A 19 1.52 -6.58 -0.76
C PHE A 19 2.02 -7.78 -1.58
N ASP A 20 3.34 -8.02 -1.61
CA ASP A 20 3.93 -9.18 -2.25
C ASP A 20 3.41 -10.49 -1.63
N ILE A 21 3.45 -10.59 -0.29
CA ILE A 21 2.94 -11.75 0.47
C ILE A 21 1.42 -11.92 0.30
N LEU A 22 0.67 -10.82 0.25
CA LEU A 22 -0.75 -10.89 -0.08
C LEU A 22 -1.01 -11.41 -1.50
N SER A 23 -0.21 -10.97 -2.46
CA SER A 23 -0.31 -11.40 -3.85
C SER A 23 0.09 -12.87 -4.04
N ASP A 24 1.01 -13.37 -3.21
CA ASP A 24 1.44 -14.77 -3.20
C ASP A 24 0.36 -15.72 -2.62
N GLY A 25 -0.70 -15.17 -2.03
CA GLY A 25 -1.84 -15.94 -1.52
C GLY A 25 -1.87 -16.09 -0.01
N ALA A 26 -1.34 -15.12 0.73
CA ALA A 26 -1.43 -15.16 2.19
C ALA A 26 -2.89 -15.34 2.67
N PRO A 27 -3.11 -16.18 3.70
CA PRO A 27 -4.47 -16.56 4.13
C PRO A 27 -5.25 -15.40 4.76
N SER A 28 -4.56 -14.33 5.19
CA SER A 28 -5.19 -13.10 5.68
C SER A 28 -4.18 -11.96 5.75
N LYS A 29 -4.68 -10.72 5.82
CA LYS A 29 -3.86 -9.52 6.09
C LYS A 29 -3.02 -9.65 7.37
N ALA A 30 -3.59 -10.26 8.41
CA ALA A 30 -2.87 -10.48 9.67
C ALA A 30 -1.74 -11.49 9.52
N ALA A 31 -1.91 -12.53 8.70
CA ALA A 31 -0.84 -13.48 8.39
C ALA A 31 0.29 -12.80 7.62
N ALA A 32 -0.03 -11.98 6.61
CA ALA A 32 0.96 -11.20 5.87
C ALA A 32 1.74 -10.24 6.79
N ILE A 33 1.06 -9.53 7.69
CA ILE A 33 1.71 -8.63 8.65
C ILE A 33 2.66 -9.39 9.59
N ARG A 34 2.27 -10.57 10.09
CA ARG A 34 3.14 -11.39 10.95
C ARG A 34 4.36 -11.91 10.21
N ASP A 35 4.20 -12.26 8.94
CA ASP A 35 5.31 -12.73 8.10
C ASP A 35 6.31 -11.58 7.84
N VAL A 36 5.82 -10.37 7.57
CA VAL A 36 6.67 -9.16 7.47
C VAL A 36 7.32 -8.81 8.82
N GLU A 37 6.61 -8.94 9.93
CA GLU A 37 7.17 -8.74 11.28
C GLU A 37 8.32 -9.72 11.54
N ALA A 38 8.16 -10.99 11.19
CA ALA A 38 9.21 -12.00 11.32
C ALA A 38 10.44 -11.70 10.44
N LYS A 39 10.24 -11.15 9.24
CA LYS A 39 11.33 -10.81 8.30
C LYS A 39 12.06 -9.51 8.63
N THR A 40 11.36 -8.51 9.17
CA THR A 40 11.88 -7.16 9.39
C THR A 40 12.16 -6.82 10.85
N GLY A 41 11.57 -7.57 11.78
CA GLY A 41 11.61 -7.28 13.23
C GLY A 41 10.74 -6.09 13.65
N ILE A 42 9.97 -5.49 12.74
CA ILE A 42 9.10 -4.36 13.02
C ILE A 42 7.78 -4.87 13.60
N LYS A 43 7.34 -4.27 14.72
CA LYS A 43 6.10 -4.67 15.38
C LYS A 43 4.90 -4.68 14.43
N ALA A 44 4.09 -5.74 14.51
CA ALA A 44 2.87 -5.89 13.73
C ALA A 44 1.90 -4.70 13.86
N SER A 45 1.83 -4.05 15.04
CA SER A 45 1.00 -2.86 15.24
C SER A 45 1.44 -1.68 14.38
N THR A 46 2.75 -1.47 14.22
CA THR A 46 3.32 -0.44 13.35
C THR A 46 3.07 -0.77 11.89
N LEU A 47 3.34 -2.01 11.49
CA LEU A 47 3.10 -2.49 10.12
C LEU A 47 1.63 -2.32 9.74
N ARG A 48 0.69 -2.65 10.64
CA ARG A 48 -0.75 -2.48 10.42
C ARG A 48 -1.15 -1.03 10.15
N ASN A 49 -0.52 -0.07 10.84
CA ASN A 49 -0.78 1.35 10.58
C ASN A 49 -0.23 1.78 9.22
N TRP A 50 0.96 1.31 8.84
CA TRP A 50 1.56 1.63 7.55
C TRP A 50 0.80 1.00 6.39
N THR A 51 0.40 -0.26 6.50
CA THR A 51 -0.36 -0.97 5.46
C THR A 51 -1.76 -0.41 5.32
N ARG A 52 -2.47 -0.08 6.41
CA ARG A 52 -3.77 0.63 6.30
C ARG A 52 -3.67 1.95 5.54
N LYS A 53 -2.62 2.73 5.83
CA LYS A 53 -2.41 4.01 5.15
C LYS A 53 -2.10 3.78 3.68
N ALA A 54 -1.26 2.80 3.37
CA ALA A 54 -0.94 2.44 2.00
C ALA A 54 -2.14 1.86 1.21
N GLU A 55 -3.02 1.09 1.85
CA GLU A 55 -4.27 0.61 1.25
C GLU A 55 -5.17 1.79 0.86
N HIS A 56 -5.33 2.77 1.75
CA HIS A 56 -6.09 3.99 1.46
C HIS A 56 -5.43 4.84 0.36
N ASP A 57 -4.12 5.08 0.44
CA ASP A 57 -3.39 5.86 -0.56
C ASP A 57 -3.46 5.17 -1.94
N ASN A 58 -3.47 3.83 -2.00
CA ASN A 58 -3.63 3.07 -3.23
C ASN A 58 -5.06 3.12 -3.78
N GLU A 59 -6.08 3.07 -2.92
CA GLU A 59 -7.48 3.20 -3.31
C GLU A 59 -7.78 4.61 -3.85
N GLU A 60 -7.25 5.65 -3.19
CA GLU A 60 -7.32 7.04 -3.68
C GLU A 60 -6.60 7.22 -5.03
N ALA A 61 -5.44 6.58 -5.21
CA ALA A 61 -4.72 6.61 -6.49
C ALA A 61 -5.49 5.90 -7.63
N ILE A 62 -6.20 4.81 -7.32
CA ILE A 62 -7.08 4.12 -8.28
C ILE A 62 -8.27 5.03 -8.64
N GLU A 63 -8.96 5.61 -7.65
CA GLU A 63 -10.10 6.49 -7.88
C GLU A 63 -9.74 7.70 -8.74
N VAL A 64 -8.60 8.36 -8.45
CA VAL A 64 -8.11 9.49 -9.25
C VAL A 64 -7.76 9.05 -10.67
N SER A 65 -7.18 7.87 -10.86
CA SER A 65 -6.87 7.34 -12.20
C SER A 65 -8.13 6.99 -12.99
N GLU A 66 -9.18 6.48 -12.35
CA GLU A 66 -10.45 6.19 -12.99
C GLU A 66 -11.19 7.47 -13.37
N ALA A 67 -11.20 8.49 -12.49
CA ALA A 67 -11.79 9.80 -12.79
C ALA A 67 -11.12 10.50 -13.99
N ASP A 68 -9.80 10.40 -14.12
CA ASP A 68 -9.03 10.97 -15.24
C ASP A 68 -9.29 10.22 -16.56
N LYS A 69 -9.36 8.88 -16.52
CA LYS A 69 -9.70 8.03 -17.68
C LYS A 69 -11.12 8.27 -18.18
N ASP A 70 -12.08 8.46 -17.28
CA ASP A 70 -13.47 8.74 -17.66
C ASP A 70 -13.61 10.13 -18.32
N ALA A 71 -12.83 11.11 -17.85
CA ALA A 71 -12.77 12.44 -18.44
C ALA A 71 -12.20 12.43 -19.88
N GLU A 72 -11.19 11.61 -20.14
CA GLU A 72 -10.61 11.44 -21.49
C GLU A 72 -11.57 10.68 -22.43
N LEU A 73 -12.22 9.62 -21.97
CA LEU A 73 -13.21 8.87 -22.76
C LEU A 73 -14.41 9.72 -23.18
N LYS A 74 -14.83 10.67 -22.33
CA LYS A 74 -15.93 11.59 -22.65
C LYS A 74 -15.56 12.64 -23.70
N LYS A 75 -14.29 13.04 -23.78
CA LYS A 75 -13.80 13.94 -24.85
C LYS A 75 -13.75 13.22 -26.19
N LEU A 76 -13.31 11.96 -26.21
CA LEU A 76 -13.13 11.20 -27.46
C LEU A 76 -14.44 10.81 -28.15
N ARG A 77 -15.56 10.73 -27.42
CA ARG A 77 -16.90 10.46 -28.00
C ARG A 77 -17.61 11.70 -28.57
N LYS A 78 -16.98 12.87 -28.52
CA LYS A 78 -17.57 14.13 -28.99
C LYS A 78 -17.02 14.62 -30.33
N GLU A 79 -16.07 13.89 -30.92
CA GLU A 79 -15.68 14.02 -32.34
C GLU A 79 -16.47 13.02 -33.20
#